data_AF-A0A5C2HI67-F1
#
_entry.id   AF-A0A5C2HI67-F1
#
_cell.length_a   1.000
_cell.length_b   1.000
_cell.length_c   1.000
_cell.angle_alpha   90.00
_cell.angle_beta   90.00
_cell.angle_gamma   90.00
#
_symmetry.space_group_name_H-M   'P 1'
#
loop_
_entity.id
_entity.type
_entity.pdbx_description
1 polymer ?
#
loop_
_entity_poly.entity_id
_entity_poly.type
_entity_poly.pdbx_seq_one_letter_code
_entity_poly.pdbx_strand_id
1 'polypeptide(L)'
;MSHPSFYAEDAFAYVKIYNELVIKNIEQINDYKDDFEKRYWDGNTEDHFYYIRLRAIEHALDYKATGKSPTGMVMLNKDTANIKDLNEKAWVNQHAKMEMRIKELDQEKKELNGNIAKYEKLLKESHSREDELKNEVRRRDRALREAKTQKINLQGVYTMIFAIMLTIILLLSWDKFG
;
A
#
# COMPACT_ATOMS: atom_id res chain seq x y z
N MET A 1 -9.37 -27.07 34.55
CA MET A 1 -9.08 -25.69 34.11
C MET A 1 -8.18 -25.07 35.17
N SER A 2 -6.88 -24.95 34.89
CA SER A 2 -5.95 -24.29 35.82
C SER A 2 -6.21 -22.79 35.78
N HIS A 3 -6.34 -22.14 36.93
CA HIS A 3 -6.26 -20.69 36.99
C HIS A 3 -4.93 -20.26 36.35
N PRO A 4 -4.91 -19.28 35.44
CA PRO A 4 -3.64 -18.69 35.01
C PRO A 4 -2.97 -18.17 36.28
N SER A 5 -1.83 -18.74 36.62
CA SER A 5 -1.03 -18.30 37.76
C SER A 5 -0.65 -16.85 37.51
N PHE A 6 -1.15 -15.93 38.33
CA PHE A 6 -0.78 -14.53 38.28
C PHE A 6 0.70 -14.45 38.69
N TYR A 7 1.58 -14.23 37.72
CA TYR A 7 3.01 -14.20 37.97
C TYR A 7 3.38 -12.86 38.61
N ALA A 8 4.53 -12.79 39.29
CA ALA A 8 5.03 -11.53 39.84
C ALA A 8 5.16 -10.45 38.75
N GLU A 9 5.51 -10.86 37.53
CA GLU A 9 5.62 -10.01 36.34
C GLU A 9 4.28 -9.32 36.00
N ASP A 10 3.16 -10.01 36.15
CA ASP A 10 1.82 -9.48 35.93
C ASP A 10 1.49 -8.36 36.92
N ALA A 11 1.87 -8.55 38.19
CA ALA A 11 1.68 -7.56 39.24
C ALA A 11 2.53 -6.31 38.99
N PHE A 12 3.79 -6.48 38.55
CA PHE A 12 4.65 -5.34 38.21
C PHE A 12 4.13 -4.57 36.99
N ALA A 13 3.71 -5.28 35.94
CA ALA A 13 3.10 -4.67 34.76
C ALA A 13 1.85 -3.86 35.15
N TYR A 14 0.95 -4.46 35.94
CA TYR A 14 -0.25 -3.82 36.45
C TYR A 14 0.06 -2.51 37.20
N VAL A 15 0.95 -2.57 38.19
CA VAL A 15 1.29 -1.40 39.05
C VAL A 15 1.90 -0.28 38.22
N LYS A 16 2.79 -0.62 37.29
CA LYS A 16 3.43 0.35 36.39
C LYS A 16 2.38 1.08 35.55
N ILE A 17 1.52 0.34 34.86
CA ILE A 17 0.50 0.91 33.96
C ILE A 17 -0.50 1.75 34.76
N TYR A 18 -0.98 1.24 35.89
CA TYR A 18 -1.91 1.99 36.74
C TYR A 18 -1.31 3.32 37.20
N ASN A 19 -0.08 3.32 37.71
CA ASN A 19 0.60 4.54 38.16
C ASN A 19 0.80 5.55 37.02
N GLU A 20 1.08 5.08 35.79
CA GLU A 20 1.18 5.92 34.60
C GLU A 20 -0.19 6.52 34.18
N LEU A 21 -1.30 5.82 34.42
CA LEU A 21 -2.63 6.26 34.02
C LEU A 21 -3.31 7.16 35.06
N VAL A 22 -3.13 6.92 36.36
CA VAL A 22 -3.76 7.75 37.41
C VAL A 22 -3.32 9.21 37.40
N ILE A 23 -2.17 9.51 36.81
CA ILE A 23 -1.68 10.89 36.63
C ILE A 23 -2.29 11.59 35.40
N LYS A 24 -2.88 10.85 34.45
CA LYS A 24 -3.51 11.39 33.24
C LYS A 24 -4.90 11.93 33.53
N ASN A 25 -5.47 12.70 32.61
CA ASN A 25 -6.88 13.08 32.67
C ASN A 25 -7.78 11.96 32.10
N ILE A 26 -9.10 12.05 32.30
CA ILE A 26 -10.05 10.99 31.88
C ILE A 26 -10.02 10.77 30.37
N GLU A 27 -9.98 11.84 29.58
CA GLU A 27 -9.95 11.79 28.12
C GLU A 27 -8.72 11.01 27.62
N GLN A 28 -7.54 11.33 28.16
CA GLN A 28 -6.29 10.62 27.85
C GLN A 28 -6.29 9.14 28.24
N ILE A 29 -7.00 8.77 29.30
CA ILE A 29 -7.13 7.35 29.70
C ILE A 29 -8.06 6.63 28.74
N ASN A 30 -9.14 7.28 28.28
CA ASN A 30 -10.05 6.73 27.28
C ASN A 30 -9.36 6.59 25.90
N ASP A 31 -8.64 7.61 25.44
CA ASP A 31 -7.86 7.53 24.20
C ASP A 31 -6.85 6.36 24.25
N TYR A 32 -6.16 6.19 25.39
CA TYR A 32 -5.24 5.09 25.59
C TYR A 32 -5.94 3.72 25.53
N LYS A 33 -7.15 3.62 26.08
CA LYS A 33 -7.98 2.42 26.04
C LYS A 33 -8.38 2.07 24.62
N ASP A 34 -8.91 3.03 23.87
CA ASP A 34 -9.40 2.84 22.51
C ASP A 34 -8.24 2.42 21.58
N ASP A 35 -7.08 3.08 21.69
CA ASP A 35 -5.88 2.72 20.95
C ASP A 35 -5.37 1.32 21.31
N PHE A 36 -5.44 0.94 22.59
CA PHE A 36 -5.01 -0.37 23.07
C PHE A 36 -5.92 -1.48 22.56
N GLU A 37 -7.24 -1.31 22.67
CA GLU A 37 -8.22 -2.27 22.15
C GLU A 37 -8.10 -2.40 20.64
N LYS A 38 -7.94 -1.30 19.90
CA LYS A 38 -7.74 -1.31 18.46
C LYS A 38 -6.50 -2.11 18.04
N ARG A 39 -5.35 -1.90 18.68
CA ARG A 39 -4.12 -2.67 18.39
C ARG A 39 -4.27 -4.17 18.63
N TYR A 40 -5.06 -4.56 19.63
CA TYR A 40 -5.34 -5.97 19.91
C TYR A 40 -6.23 -6.60 18.84
N TRP A 41 -7.31 -5.91 18.43
CA TRP A 41 -8.23 -6.38 17.41
C TRP A 41 -7.65 -6.38 15.98
N ASP A 42 -6.72 -5.46 15.68
CA ASP A 42 -6.00 -5.39 14.41
C ASP A 42 -4.95 -6.53 14.24
N GLY A 43 -4.86 -7.45 15.21
CA GLY A 43 -4.28 -8.78 15.01
C GLY A 43 -2.76 -8.90 15.15
N ASN A 44 -2.08 -7.96 15.82
CA ASN A 44 -0.61 -7.92 15.81
C ASN A 44 0.10 -8.11 17.16
N THR A 45 -0.59 -8.60 18.19
CA THR A 45 0.05 -8.95 19.47
C THR A 45 -0.72 -10.02 20.22
N GLU A 46 -0.12 -11.21 20.39
CA GLU A 46 -0.38 -12.04 21.58
C GLU A 46 0.20 -11.30 22.79
N ASP A 47 -0.50 -10.28 23.29
CA ASP A 47 -0.06 -9.57 24.49
C ASP A 47 -0.42 -10.43 25.72
N HIS A 48 0.58 -11.12 26.26
CA HIS A 48 0.48 -11.88 27.52
C HIS A 48 -0.11 -11.02 28.65
N PHE A 49 0.05 -9.69 28.58
CA PHE A 49 -0.43 -8.74 29.56
C PHE A 49 -1.78 -8.09 29.20
N TYR A 50 -2.51 -8.58 28.19
CA TYR A 50 -3.74 -7.94 27.71
C TYR A 50 -4.74 -7.66 28.83
N TYR A 51 -5.11 -8.71 29.57
CA TYR A 51 -6.08 -8.60 30.67
C TYR A 51 -5.58 -7.73 31.82
N ILE A 52 -4.27 -7.68 32.02
CA ILE A 52 -3.63 -6.92 33.10
C ILE A 52 -3.63 -5.43 32.76
N ARG A 53 -3.32 -5.09 31.51
CA ARG A 53 -3.42 -3.72 30.98
C ARG A 53 -4.85 -3.21 31.07
N LEU A 54 -5.83 -4.00 30.61
CA LEU A 54 -7.23 -3.60 30.64
C LEU A 54 -7.69 -3.32 32.08
N ARG A 55 -7.37 -4.21 33.02
CA ARG A 55 -7.70 -4.01 34.44
C ARG A 55 -7.03 -2.78 35.04
N ALA A 56 -5.79 -2.47 34.65
CA ALA A 56 -5.10 -1.26 35.11
C ALA A 56 -5.79 0.02 34.59
N ILE A 57 -6.24 0.00 33.33
CA ILE A 57 -7.01 1.10 32.73
C ILE A 57 -8.33 1.30 33.46
N GLU A 58 -9.10 0.24 33.68
CA GLU A 58 -10.39 0.28 34.38
C GLU A 58 -10.25 0.83 35.80
N HIS A 59 -9.26 0.35 36.55
CA HIS A 59 -9.02 0.82 37.91
C HIS A 59 -8.53 2.28 37.94
N ALA A 60 -7.80 2.73 36.92
CA ALA A 60 -7.40 4.14 36.82
C ALA A 60 -8.63 5.04 36.55
N LEU A 61 -9.57 4.61 35.70
CA LEU A 61 -10.84 5.30 35.46
C LEU A 61 -11.71 5.32 36.72
N ASP A 62 -11.84 4.19 37.42
CA ASP A 62 -12.58 4.11 38.67
C ASP A 62 -11.98 5.01 39.75
N TYR A 63 -10.65 5.07 39.85
CA TYR A 63 -9.98 6.03 40.73
C TYR A 63 -10.32 7.48 40.36
N LYS A 64 -10.41 7.83 39.07
CA LYS A 64 -10.84 9.18 38.65
C LYS A 64 -12.30 9.48 38.99
N ALA A 65 -13.15 8.47 38.92
CA ALA A 65 -14.57 8.62 39.23
C ALA A 65 -14.85 8.68 40.74
N THR A 66 -14.15 7.86 41.54
CA THR A 66 -14.49 7.62 42.95
C THR A 66 -13.45 8.17 43.94
N GLY A 67 -12.24 8.49 43.49
CA GLY A 67 -11.11 8.88 44.33
C GLY A 67 -10.52 7.74 45.16
N LYS A 68 -10.99 6.50 45.00
CA LYS A 68 -10.55 5.35 45.80
C LYS A 68 -9.56 4.49 45.04
N SER A 69 -8.42 4.21 45.67
CA SER A 69 -7.42 3.30 45.12
C SER A 69 -7.88 1.84 45.24
N PRO A 70 -7.50 0.96 44.31
CA PRO A 70 -7.74 -0.48 44.43
C PRO A 70 -7.18 -1.04 45.74
N THR A 71 -7.93 -1.92 46.39
CA THR A 71 -7.53 -2.54 47.67
C THR A 71 -6.23 -3.34 47.52
N GLY A 72 -5.28 -3.15 48.43
CA GLY A 72 -3.98 -3.85 48.42
C GLY A 72 -2.89 -3.19 47.57
N MET A 73 -3.14 -2.00 47.01
CA MET A 73 -2.19 -1.29 46.15
C MET A 73 -1.48 -0.15 46.91
N VAL A 74 -0.14 -0.12 46.86
CA VAL A 74 0.66 1.01 47.37
C VAL A 74 0.83 2.03 46.24
N MET A 75 0.20 3.19 46.39
CA MET A 75 0.50 4.35 45.54
C MET A 75 1.88 4.89 45.93
N LEU A 76 2.83 4.86 44.99
CA LEU A 76 4.09 5.58 45.13
C LEU A 76 3.80 7.05 44.90
N ASN A 77 3.51 7.82 45.96
CA ASN A 77 3.29 9.26 45.82
C ASN A 77 3.99 10.04 46.94
N LYS A 78 5.03 10.78 46.59
CA LYS A 78 5.56 11.94 47.32
C LYS A 78 6.41 12.73 46.32
N ASP A 79 5.85 13.83 45.83
CA ASP A 79 6.50 15.01 45.21
C ASP A 79 5.77 15.47 43.93
N THR A 80 4.55 15.98 44.13
CA THR A 80 3.71 16.60 43.10
C THR A 80 4.33 17.86 42.45
N ALA A 81 5.39 18.41 43.03
CA ALA A 81 6.12 19.56 42.46
C ALA A 81 7.07 19.17 41.31
N ASN A 82 7.67 17.97 41.32
CA ASN A 82 8.56 17.50 40.24
C ASN A 82 7.78 16.89 39.06
N ILE A 83 6.60 16.33 39.31
CA ILE A 83 5.76 15.71 38.28
C ILE A 83 5.24 16.74 37.27
N LYS A 84 4.97 17.98 37.72
CA LYS A 84 4.48 19.05 36.85
C LYS A 84 5.54 19.48 35.81
N ASP A 85 6.78 19.67 36.26
CA ASP A 85 7.92 20.07 35.42
C ASP A 85 8.40 18.94 34.50
N LEU A 86 8.34 17.69 34.97
CA LEU A 86 8.59 16.49 34.16
C LEU A 86 7.52 16.28 33.08
N ASN A 87 6.25 16.52 33.39
CA ASN A 87 5.15 16.45 32.41
C ASN A 87 5.27 17.55 31.36
N GLU A 88 5.64 18.77 31.74
CA GLU A 88 5.82 19.88 30.79
C GLU A 88 6.98 19.60 29.83
N LYS A 89 8.14 19.12 30.33
CA LYS A 89 9.27 18.71 29.49
C LYS A 89 8.97 17.49 28.62
N ALA A 90 8.24 16.50 29.14
CA ALA A 90 7.83 15.33 28.38
C ALA A 90 6.84 15.70 27.27
N TRP A 91 5.89 16.59 27.57
CA TRP A 91 4.92 17.10 26.61
C TRP A 91 5.59 17.90 25.50
N VAL A 92 6.51 18.82 25.84
CA VAL A 92 7.30 19.58 24.85
C VAL A 92 8.12 18.64 23.96
N ASN A 93 8.78 17.63 24.53
CA ASN A 93 9.54 16.66 23.74
C ASN A 93 8.65 15.79 22.84
N GLN A 94 7.47 15.39 23.32
CA GLN A 94 6.52 14.61 22.52
C GLN A 94 5.92 15.46 21.40
N HIS A 95 5.56 16.72 21.68
CA HIS A 95 5.08 17.67 20.69
C HIS A 95 6.15 17.94 19.62
N ALA A 96 7.41 18.15 20.01
CA ALA A 96 8.52 18.32 19.07
C ALA A 96 8.73 17.08 18.19
N LYS A 97 8.63 15.86 18.76
CA LYS A 97 8.68 14.62 17.98
C LYS A 97 7.51 14.49 17.01
N MET A 98 6.31 14.86 17.44
CA MET A 98 5.12 14.85 16.59
C MET A 98 5.25 15.88 15.45
N GLU A 99 5.73 17.08 15.72
CA GLU A 99 5.98 18.10 14.69
C GLU A 99 7.05 17.65 13.68
N MET A 100 8.13 17.02 14.14
CA MET A 100 9.13 16.43 13.24
C MET A 100 8.49 15.33 12.38
N ARG A 101 7.68 14.45 12.99
CA ARG A 101 6.99 13.39 12.26
C ARG A 101 5.99 13.93 11.23
N ILE A 102 5.27 15.01 11.56
CA ILE A 102 4.35 15.68 10.62
C ILE A 102 5.16 16.25 9.44
N LYS A 103 6.30 16.91 9.70
CA LYS A 103 7.17 17.41 8.62
C LYS A 103 7.72 16.30 7.73
N GLU A 104 8.15 15.19 8.32
CA GLU A 104 8.58 14.00 7.56
C GLU A 104 7.45 13.46 6.68
N LEU A 105 6.25 13.32 7.23
CA LEU A 105 5.08 12.83 6.49
C LEU A 105 4.66 13.81 5.38
N ASP A 106 4.76 15.12 5.61
CA ASP A 106 4.49 16.13 4.58
C ASP A 106 5.52 16.07 3.44
N GLN A 107 6.79 15.78 3.77
CA GLN A 107 7.83 15.59 2.76
C GLN A 107 7.60 14.29 1.97
N GLU A 108 7.32 13.19 2.64
CA GLU A 108 7.00 11.90 2.01
C GLU A 108 5.78 12.03 1.09
N LYS A 109 4.73 12.74 1.53
CA LYS A 109 3.55 13.04 0.72
C LYS A 109 3.90 13.85 -0.54
N LYS A 110 4.80 14.83 -0.44
CA LYS A 110 5.27 15.59 -1.61
C LYS A 110 6.04 14.72 -2.58
N GLU A 111 6.91 13.84 -2.09
CA GLU A 111 7.68 12.91 -2.91
C GLU A 111 6.76 11.89 -3.62
N LEU A 112 5.79 11.33 -2.88
CA LEU A 112 4.78 10.44 -3.44
C LEU A 112 3.96 11.13 -4.54
N ASN A 113 3.49 12.35 -4.32
CA ASN A 113 2.77 13.11 -5.33
C ASN A 113 3.64 13.39 -6.58
N GLY A 114 4.92 13.68 -6.39
CA GLY A 114 5.88 13.82 -7.49
C GLY A 114 6.06 12.53 -8.28
N ASN A 115 6.11 11.39 -7.60
CA ASN A 115 6.21 10.07 -8.25
C ASN A 115 4.92 9.69 -8.99
N ILE A 116 3.75 9.97 -8.42
CA ILE A 116 2.46 9.76 -9.10
C ILE A 116 2.43 10.53 -10.42
N ALA A 117 2.81 11.82 -10.43
CA ALA A 117 2.85 12.61 -11.65
C ALA A 117 3.83 12.04 -12.70
N LYS A 118 4.97 11.48 -12.27
CA LYS A 118 5.91 10.79 -13.17
C LYS A 118 5.28 9.53 -13.77
N TYR A 119 4.60 8.72 -12.97
CA TYR A 119 3.94 7.49 -13.44
C TYR A 119 2.78 7.79 -14.39
N GLU A 120 1.99 8.82 -14.13
CA GLU A 120 0.93 9.27 -15.04
C GLU A 120 1.50 9.68 -16.41
N LYS A 121 2.62 10.42 -16.41
CA LYS A 121 3.30 10.79 -17.66
C LYS A 121 3.81 9.56 -18.42
N LEU A 122 4.49 8.64 -17.73
CA LEU A 122 4.97 7.40 -18.35
C LEU A 122 3.82 6.55 -18.91
N LEU A 123 2.70 6.48 -18.20
CA LEU A 123 1.52 5.75 -18.65
C LEU A 123 0.95 6.36 -19.93
N LYS A 124 0.87 7.70 -20.00
CA LYS A 124 0.42 8.42 -21.20
C LYS A 124 1.36 8.21 -22.38
N GLU A 125 2.68 8.26 -22.16
CA GLU A 125 3.68 7.98 -23.19
C GLU A 125 3.57 6.53 -23.69
N SER A 126 3.35 5.57 -22.78
CA SER A 126 3.14 4.16 -23.15
C SER A 126 1.90 3.97 -24.02
N HIS A 127 0.77 4.61 -23.68
CA HIS A 127 -0.45 4.54 -24.49
C HIS A 127 -0.24 5.16 -25.88
N SER A 128 0.47 6.29 -25.96
CA SER A 128 0.80 6.91 -27.25
C SER A 128 1.65 5.97 -28.12
N ARG A 129 2.64 5.29 -27.53
CA ARG A 129 3.46 4.30 -28.26
C ARG A 129 2.63 3.09 -28.71
N GLU A 130 1.68 2.65 -27.91
CA GLU A 130 0.78 1.55 -28.29
C GLU A 130 -0.08 1.94 -29.50
N ASP A 131 -0.63 3.14 -29.52
CA ASP A 131 -1.40 3.66 -30.65
C ASP A 131 -0.55 3.83 -31.91
N GLU A 132 0.69 4.30 -31.77
CA GLU A 132 1.67 4.38 -32.87
C GLU A 132 1.98 3.00 -33.45
N LEU A 133 2.28 2.03 -32.59
CA LEU A 133 2.56 0.64 -33.00
C LEU A 133 1.35 0.01 -33.68
N LYS A 134 0.15 0.22 -33.14
CA LYS A 134 -1.10 -0.28 -33.74
C LYS A 134 -1.34 0.31 -35.12
N ASN A 135 -1.02 1.59 -35.30
CA ASN A 135 -1.09 2.24 -36.61
C ASN A 135 -0.02 1.71 -37.57
N GLU A 136 1.19 1.43 -37.09
CA GLU A 136 2.25 0.84 -37.90
C GLU A 136 1.90 -0.57 -38.37
N VAL A 137 1.38 -1.42 -37.48
CA VAL A 137 0.88 -2.76 -37.83
C VAL A 137 -0.19 -2.66 -38.92
N ARG A 138 -1.18 -1.75 -38.76
CA ARG A 138 -2.22 -1.52 -39.78
C ARG A 138 -1.66 -1.05 -41.13
N ARG A 139 -0.57 -0.28 -41.13
CA ARG A 139 0.10 0.15 -42.38
C ARG A 139 0.84 -1.02 -43.03
N ARG A 140 1.58 -1.80 -42.24
CA ARG A 140 2.28 -2.99 -42.74
C ARG A 140 1.31 -4.04 -43.29
N ASP A 141 0.18 -4.26 -42.62
CA ASP A 141 -0.86 -5.18 -43.11
C ASP A 141 -1.44 -4.74 -44.46
N ARG A 142 -1.66 -3.45 -44.66
CA ARG A 142 -2.12 -2.91 -45.93
C ARG A 142 -1.09 -3.09 -47.04
N ALA A 143 0.16 -2.69 -46.78
CA ALA A 143 1.26 -2.87 -47.72
C ALA A 143 1.45 -4.35 -48.10
N LEU A 144 1.29 -5.26 -47.14
CA LEU A 144 1.42 -6.71 -47.37
C LEU A 144 0.27 -7.26 -48.23
N ARG A 145 -0.96 -6.74 -48.08
CA ARG A 145 -2.08 -7.08 -48.98
C ARG A 145 -1.83 -6.57 -50.39
N GLU A 146 -1.38 -5.33 -50.54
CA GLU A 146 -1.06 -4.73 -51.85
C GLU A 146 0.05 -5.51 -52.54
N ALA A 147 1.13 -5.87 -51.84
CA ALA A 147 2.21 -6.67 -52.40
C ALA A 147 1.73 -8.08 -52.80
N LYS A 148 0.85 -8.71 -52.02
CA LYS A 148 0.21 -9.98 -52.38
C LYS A 148 -0.62 -9.85 -53.66
N THR A 149 -1.44 -8.81 -53.77
CA THR A 149 -2.25 -8.54 -54.98
C THR A 149 -1.36 -8.29 -56.19
N GLN A 150 -0.30 -7.49 -56.05
CA GLN A 150 0.68 -7.27 -57.13
C GLN A 150 1.32 -8.59 -57.58
N LYS A 151 1.72 -9.45 -56.64
CA LYS A 151 2.29 -10.77 -56.96
C LYS A 151 1.30 -11.64 -57.75
N ILE A 152 0.02 -11.66 -57.35
CA ILE A 152 -1.04 -12.40 -58.05
C ILE A 152 -1.21 -11.85 -59.47
N ASN A 153 -1.30 -10.53 -59.63
CA ASN A 153 -1.45 -9.90 -60.95
C ASN A 153 -0.25 -10.22 -61.85
N LEU A 154 0.97 -10.11 -61.31
CA LEU A 154 2.19 -10.43 -62.05
C LEU A 154 2.22 -11.91 -62.49
N GLN A 155 1.83 -12.82 -61.60
CA GLN A 155 1.70 -14.25 -61.93
C GLN A 155 0.67 -14.48 -63.04
N GLY A 156 -0.48 -13.78 -63.00
CA GLY A 156 -1.49 -13.84 -64.06
C GLY A 156 -0.98 -13.33 -65.43
N VAL A 157 -0.13 -12.29 -65.43
CA VAL A 157 0.52 -11.80 -66.66
C VAL A 157 1.48 -12.86 -67.21
N TYR A 158 2.32 -13.46 -66.35
CA TYR A 158 3.24 -14.52 -66.78
C TYR A 158 2.52 -15.74 -67.37
N THR A 159 1.41 -16.19 -66.77
CA THR A 159 0.64 -17.32 -67.30
C THR A 159 -0.02 -16.97 -68.64
N MET A 160 -0.50 -15.74 -68.83
CA MET A 160 -1.06 -15.28 -70.09
C MET A 160 -0.01 -15.23 -71.21
N ILE A 161 1.16 -14.65 -70.95
CA ILE A 161 2.27 -14.61 -71.92
C ILE A 161 2.70 -16.04 -72.29
N PHE A 162 2.81 -16.92 -71.30
CA PHE A 162 3.17 -18.32 -71.53
C PHE A 162 2.15 -19.03 -72.42
N ALA A 163 0.84 -18.83 -72.20
CA ALA A 163 -0.21 -19.39 -73.03
C ALA A 163 -0.14 -18.89 -74.48
N ILE A 164 0.13 -17.59 -74.69
CA ILE A 164 0.31 -16.99 -76.03
C ILE A 164 1.54 -17.58 -76.73
N MET A 165 2.65 -17.75 -76.02
CA MET A 165 3.85 -18.37 -76.57
C MET A 165 3.57 -19.81 -77.01
N LEU A 166 2.85 -20.59 -76.21
CA LEU A 166 2.46 -21.96 -76.56
C LEU A 166 1.57 -22.02 -77.81
N THR A 167 0.58 -21.12 -77.94
CA THR A 167 -0.28 -21.09 -79.13
C THR A 167 0.48 -20.70 -80.39
N ILE A 168 1.41 -19.74 -80.32
CA ILE A 168 2.28 -19.39 -81.45
C ILE A 168 3.15 -20.58 -81.86
N ILE A 169 3.77 -21.28 -80.90
CA ILE A 169 4.58 -22.47 -81.18
C ILE A 169 3.74 -23.56 -81.86
N LEU A 170 2.52 -23.80 -81.37
CA LEU A 170 1.60 -24.76 -81.97
C LEU A 170 1.22 -24.37 -83.41
N LEU A 171 0.87 -23.11 -83.66
CA LEU A 171 0.55 -22.61 -85.00
C LEU A 171 1.74 -22.76 -85.97
N LEU A 172 2.94 -22.36 -85.55
CA LEU A 172 4.17 -22.50 -86.35
C LEU A 172 4.57 -23.96 -86.59
N SER A 173 4.22 -24.87 -85.67
CA SER A 173 4.47 -26.30 -85.84
C SER A 173 3.51 -26.93 -86.83
N TRP A 174 2.28 -26.43 -86.93
CA TRP A 174 1.26 -26.96 -87.85
C TRP A 174 1.61 -26.70 -89.32
N ASP A 175 2.10 -25.50 -89.65
CA ASP A 175 2.57 -25.15 -91.00
C ASP A 175 3.79 -25.97 -91.48
N LYS A 176 4.49 -26.67 -90.57
CA LYS A 176 5.64 -27.54 -90.93
C LYS A 176 5.25 -29.00 -91.17
N PHE A 177 4.04 -29.41 -90.81
CA PHE A 177 3.58 -30.81 -90.90
C PHE A 177 2.29 -30.99 -91.72
N GLY A 178 1.70 -29.91 -92.23
CA GLY A 178 0.62 -29.92 -93.25
C GLY A 178 1.16 -29.67 -94.65
#